data_AF-A0A358QY05-F1
#
_entry.id   AF-A0A358QY05-F1
#
_cell.length_a   1.000
_cell.length_b   1.000
_cell.length_c   1.000
_cell.angle_alpha   90.00
_cell.angle_beta   90.00
_cell.angle_gamma   90.00
#
_symmetry.space_group_name_H-M   'P 1'
#
loop_
_entity.id
_entity.type
_entity.pdbx_description
1 polymer ?
#
loop_
_entity_poly.entity_id
_entity_poly.type
_entity_poly.pdbx_seq_one_letter_code
_entity_poly.pdbx_strand_id
1 'polypeptide(L)'
;MQCQLDQVGEILNIAAAAGDSVEKKMPGCSALHLGRTVSPVIYGLLLLKEYDVFMQKGLVNSVGEKTGHFWIEVYFEGEPFILDAAAGSFEDGGGKGDILFMPKDEACERYGYDQGTDREWNPKECDRGVLRLTMDTLGIHQEVDFLLEEISEYNDI
;
A
#
# COMPACT_ATOMS: atom_id res chain seq x y z
N MET A 1 9.10 -23.41 1.92
CA MET A 1 10.01 -22.32 2.29
C MET A 1 10.08 -21.41 1.08
N GLN A 2 9.31 -20.32 1.06
CA GLN A 2 9.51 -19.27 0.05
C GLN A 2 10.88 -18.63 0.35
N CYS A 3 11.65 -18.32 -0.69
CA CYS A 3 12.86 -17.54 -0.47
C CYS A 3 12.47 -16.07 -0.22
N GLN A 4 13.30 -15.30 0.48
CA GLN A 4 13.04 -13.87 0.74
C GLN A 4 12.78 -13.08 -0.57
N LEU A 5 13.39 -13.50 -1.68
CA LEU A 5 13.15 -12.90 -3.00
C LEU A 5 11.73 -13.17 -3.53
N ASP A 6 11.14 -14.34 -3.24
CA ASP A 6 9.75 -14.64 -3.62
C ASP A 6 8.77 -13.78 -2.84
N GLN A 7 9.04 -13.54 -1.54
CA GLN A 7 8.22 -12.69 -0.68
C GLN A 7 8.24 -11.23 -1.15
N VAL A 8 9.44 -10.69 -1.42
CA VAL A 8 9.58 -9.33 -1.97
C VAL A 8 8.89 -9.21 -3.33
N GLY A 9 9.04 -10.23 -4.19
CA GLY A 9 8.37 -10.27 -5.48
C GLY A 9 6.84 -10.23 -5.35
N GLU A 10 6.27 -10.97 -4.41
CA GLU A 10 4.82 -10.98 -4.15
C GLU A 10 4.32 -9.62 -3.64
N ILE A 11 5.03 -9.02 -2.67
CA ILE A 11 4.68 -7.69 -2.13
C ILE A 11 4.69 -6.62 -3.23
N LEU A 12 5.73 -6.60 -4.06
CA LEU A 12 5.84 -5.65 -5.16
C LEU A 12 4.76 -5.88 -6.22
N ASN A 13 4.41 -7.15 -6.50
CA ASN A 13 3.32 -7.46 -7.44
C ASN A 13 1.96 -6.97 -6.90
N ILE A 14 1.68 -7.13 -5.60
CA ILE A 14 0.45 -6.62 -4.98
C ILE A 14 0.41 -5.09 -5.07
N ALA A 15 1.50 -4.41 -4.69
CA ALA A 15 1.59 -2.96 -4.75
C ALA A 15 1.44 -2.42 -6.18
N ALA A 16 2.06 -3.08 -7.16
CA ALA A 16 1.94 -2.73 -8.58
C ALA A 16 0.50 -2.86 -9.07
N ALA A 17 -0.13 -4.01 -8.83
CA ALA A 17 -1.49 -4.30 -9.24
C ALA A 17 -2.50 -3.32 -8.62
N ALA A 18 -2.31 -2.97 -7.34
CA ALA A 18 -3.15 -2.00 -6.65
C ALA A 18 -2.97 -0.59 -7.25
N GLY A 19 -1.72 -0.15 -7.46
CA GLY A 19 -1.43 1.14 -8.08
C GLY A 19 -2.00 1.27 -9.50
N ASP A 20 -1.84 0.23 -10.33
CA ASP A 20 -2.41 0.16 -11.69
C ASP A 20 -3.95 0.19 -11.67
N SER A 21 -4.56 -0.46 -10.68
CA SER A 21 -6.01 -0.50 -10.54
C SER A 21 -6.60 0.87 -10.20
N VAL A 22 -5.91 1.65 -9.36
CA VAL A 22 -6.32 3.02 -9.07
C VAL A 22 -6.19 3.89 -10.33
N GLU A 23 -5.05 3.84 -11.03
CA GLU A 23 -4.83 4.63 -12.25
C GLU A 23 -5.86 4.29 -13.34
N LYS A 24 -6.17 3.00 -13.52
CA LYS A 24 -7.18 2.54 -14.48
C LYS A 24 -8.59 3.02 -14.13
N LYS A 25 -8.94 3.03 -12.84
CA LYS A 25 -10.27 3.44 -12.36
C LYS A 25 -10.43 4.96 -12.33
N MET A 26 -9.37 5.67 -11.95
CA MET A 26 -9.34 7.11 -11.70
C MET A 26 -8.07 7.71 -12.32
N PRO A 27 -8.00 7.86 -13.65
CA PRO A 27 -6.82 8.40 -14.32
C PRO A 27 -6.53 9.84 -13.87
N GLY A 28 -5.25 10.16 -13.65
CA GLY A 28 -4.83 11.52 -13.24
C GLY A 28 -5.26 11.91 -11.82
N CYS A 29 -5.49 10.92 -10.95
CA CYS A 29 -5.79 11.16 -9.55
C CYS A 29 -4.60 11.81 -8.82
N SER A 30 -4.88 12.65 -7.81
CA SER A 30 -3.80 13.27 -7.04
C SER A 30 -3.04 12.25 -6.19
N ALA A 31 -1.76 12.51 -5.95
CA ALA A 31 -0.88 11.79 -5.02
C ALA A 31 -1.56 11.35 -3.71
N LEU A 32 -2.19 12.33 -3.05
CA LEU A 32 -2.88 12.15 -1.77
C LEU A 32 -4.04 11.16 -1.88
N HIS A 33 -4.80 11.26 -2.96
CA HIS A 33 -5.96 10.38 -3.18
C HIS A 33 -5.51 8.99 -3.64
N LEU A 34 -4.43 8.89 -4.42
CA LEU A 34 -3.77 7.64 -4.79
C LEU A 34 -3.33 6.90 -3.52
N GLY A 35 -2.56 7.53 -2.64
CA GLY A 35 -2.09 6.93 -1.38
C GLY A 35 -3.24 6.45 -0.50
N ARG A 36 -4.27 7.28 -0.33
CA ARG A 36 -5.45 6.94 0.48
C ARG A 36 -6.25 5.75 -0.08
N THR A 37 -6.33 5.62 -1.40
CA THR A 37 -7.13 4.56 -2.04
C THR A 37 -6.33 3.27 -2.22
N VAL A 38 -5.03 3.36 -2.53
CA VAL A 38 -4.17 2.21 -2.79
C VAL A 38 -3.76 1.49 -1.50
N SER A 39 -3.48 2.24 -0.43
CA SER A 39 -2.94 1.66 0.81
C SER A 39 -3.87 0.64 1.46
N PRO A 40 -5.20 0.88 1.61
CA PRO A 40 -6.11 -0.12 2.15
C PRO A 40 -6.14 -1.41 1.31
N VAL A 41 -6.07 -1.31 -0.02
CA VAL A 41 -6.06 -2.50 -0.89
C VAL A 41 -4.79 -3.33 -0.69
N ILE A 42 -3.63 -2.67 -0.67
CA ILE A 42 -2.35 -3.34 -0.43
C ILE A 42 -2.35 -3.96 0.98
N TYR A 43 -2.73 -3.19 1.99
CA TYR A 43 -2.77 -3.63 3.38
C TYR A 43 -3.60 -4.89 3.56
N GLY A 44 -4.86 -4.88 3.08
CA GLY A 44 -5.75 -6.02 3.22
C GLY A 44 -5.24 -7.28 2.50
N LEU A 45 -4.70 -7.13 1.28
CA LEU A 45 -4.14 -8.27 0.55
C LEU A 45 -2.88 -8.85 1.20
N LEU A 46 -2.06 -8.02 1.85
CA LEU A 46 -0.90 -8.48 2.60
C LEU A 46 -1.29 -9.15 3.92
N LEU A 47 -2.32 -8.65 4.61
CA LEU A 47 -2.88 -9.30 5.81
C LEU A 47 -3.38 -10.71 5.51
N LEU A 48 -4.12 -10.93 4.40
CA LEU A 48 -4.58 -12.26 3.99
C LEU A 48 -3.45 -13.25 3.72
N LYS A 49 -2.26 -12.73 3.42
CA LYS A 49 -1.06 -13.50 3.15
C LYS A 49 -0.22 -13.72 4.41
N GLU A 50 -0.74 -13.31 5.57
CA GLU A 50 -0.09 -13.40 6.89
C GLU A 50 1.25 -12.65 6.94
N TYR A 51 1.42 -11.59 6.14
CA TYR A 51 2.57 -10.69 6.28
C TYR A 51 2.41 -9.82 7.53
N ASP A 52 3.51 -9.59 8.23
CA ASP A 52 3.58 -8.64 9.34
C ASP A 52 3.60 -7.21 8.77
N VAL A 53 2.43 -6.59 8.72
CA VAL A 53 2.21 -5.31 8.04
C VAL A 53 1.36 -4.37 8.87
N PHE A 54 1.66 -3.08 8.75
CA PHE A 54 0.91 -2.01 9.42
C PHE A 54 0.60 -0.91 8.43
N MET A 55 -0.66 -0.54 8.30
CA MET A 55 -1.03 0.65 7.54
C MET A 55 -0.75 1.89 8.39
N GLN A 56 -0.02 2.83 7.84
CA GLN A 56 0.36 4.07 8.51
C GLN A 56 -0.36 5.26 7.90
N LYS A 57 -0.66 6.25 8.74
CA LYS A 57 -1.06 7.59 8.33
C LYS A 57 -0.14 8.61 9.00
N GLY A 58 0.49 9.47 8.23
CA GLY A 58 1.40 10.48 8.77
C GLY A 58 1.74 11.55 7.74
N LEU A 59 2.98 12.04 7.76
CA LEU A 59 3.46 13.10 6.88
C LEU A 59 4.61 12.60 6.00
N VAL A 60 4.70 13.15 4.79
CA VAL A 60 5.80 12.96 3.83
C VAL A 60 6.20 14.31 3.24
N ASN A 61 7.44 14.44 2.78
CA ASN A 61 7.90 15.60 2.03
C ASN A 61 7.55 15.44 0.55
N SER A 62 6.70 16.32 0.03
CA SER A 62 6.32 16.38 -1.38
C SER A 62 6.56 17.80 -1.89
N VAL A 63 7.39 17.95 -2.94
CA VAL A 63 7.75 19.27 -3.52
C VAL A 63 8.20 20.30 -2.46
N GLY A 64 8.93 19.84 -1.44
CA GLY A 64 9.43 20.70 -0.34
C GLY A 64 8.41 21.06 0.74
N GLU A 65 7.18 20.55 0.68
CA GLU A 65 6.14 20.75 1.69
C GLU A 65 5.77 19.43 2.39
N LYS A 66 5.44 19.51 3.69
CA LYS A 66 4.90 18.35 4.43
C LYS A 66 3.44 18.15 4.07
N THR A 67 3.12 16.99 3.51
CA THR A 67 1.76 16.60 3.12
C THR A 67 1.33 15.34 3.87
N GLY A 68 0.06 15.27 4.25
CA GLY A 68 -0.50 14.06 4.86
C GLY A 68 -0.51 12.90 3.86
N HIS A 69 -0.13 11.69 4.28
CA HIS A 69 -0.05 10.54 3.38
C HIS A 69 -0.34 9.22 4.10
N PHE A 70 -0.56 8.17 3.31
CA PHE A 70 -0.74 6.80 3.78
C PHE A 70 0.29 5.88 3.11
N TRP A 71 0.89 4.99 3.89
CA TRP A 71 1.84 3.99 3.40
C TRP A 71 1.70 2.70 4.20
N ILE A 72 2.35 1.63 3.75
CA ILE A 72 2.40 0.35 4.48
C ILE A 72 3.80 0.16 5.03
N GLU A 73 3.91 -0.18 6.31
CA GLU A 73 5.13 -0.74 6.89
C GLU A 73 5.06 -2.27 6.78
N VAL A 74 6.06 -2.88 6.18
CA VAL A 74 6.21 -4.34 6.07
C VAL A 74 7.42 -4.76 6.89
N TYR A 75 7.24 -5.70 7.81
CA TYR A 75 8.30 -6.16 8.71
C TYR A 75 8.94 -7.45 8.19
N PHE A 76 10.26 -7.40 8.01
CA PHE A 76 11.07 -8.55 7.66
C PHE A 76 12.09 -8.81 8.77
N GLU A 77 11.96 -9.95 9.45
CA GLU A 77 12.85 -10.32 10.57
C GLU A 77 12.94 -9.24 11.66
N GLY A 78 11.87 -8.47 11.85
CA GLY A 78 11.78 -7.36 12.81
C GLY A 78 12.21 -5.99 12.26
N GLU A 79 12.71 -5.93 11.03
CA GLU A 79 13.13 -4.69 10.38
C GLU A 79 12.00 -4.10 9.52
N PRO A 80 11.64 -2.81 9.71
CA PRO A 80 10.56 -2.18 8.97
C PRO A 80 10.99 -1.66 7.60
N PHE A 81 10.20 -1.98 6.58
CA PHE A 81 10.30 -1.46 5.22
C PHE A 81 9.07 -0.62 4.89
N ILE A 82 9.28 0.53 4.26
CA ILE A 82 8.19 1.35 3.72
C ILE A 82 7.84 0.83 2.34
N LEU A 83 6.58 0.45 2.17
CA LEU A 83 5.95 0.12 0.91
C LEU A 83 4.93 1.21 0.55
N ASP A 84 5.17 1.89 -0.57
CA ASP A 84 4.32 2.98 -1.02
C ASP A 84 4.21 3.01 -2.56
N ALA A 85 3.04 2.62 -3.05
CA ALA A 85 2.70 2.62 -4.48
C ALA A 85 2.33 4.01 -5.02
N ALA A 86 2.30 5.03 -4.16
CA ALA A 86 2.04 6.41 -4.52
C ALA A 86 3.28 7.31 -4.37
N ALA A 87 4.43 6.78 -3.92
CA ALA A 87 5.61 7.58 -3.60
C ALA A 87 6.14 8.42 -4.77
N GLY A 88 6.12 7.87 -5.99
CA GLY A 88 6.59 8.61 -7.16
C GLY A 88 5.73 9.83 -7.57
N SER A 89 4.62 10.07 -6.87
CA SER A 89 3.83 11.29 -7.02
C SER A 89 4.35 12.47 -6.17
N PHE A 90 5.38 12.27 -5.35
CA PHE A 90 6.05 13.33 -4.57
C PHE A 90 7.07 14.14 -5.37
N GLU A 91 7.46 13.64 -6.55
CA GLU A 91 8.41 14.30 -7.45
C GLU A 91 7.68 15.20 -8.47
N ASP A 92 8.37 16.25 -8.93
CA ASP A 92 7.87 17.21 -9.92
C ASP A 92 7.47 16.50 -11.23
N GLY A 93 6.19 16.20 -11.39
CA GLY A 93 5.67 15.41 -12.51
C GLY A 93 4.30 14.78 -12.30
N GLY A 94 3.86 14.63 -11.04
CA GLY A 94 2.45 14.42 -10.66
C GLY A 94 1.74 13.20 -11.25
N GLY A 95 2.47 12.12 -11.57
CA GLY A 95 1.92 10.87 -12.09
C GLY A 95 2.14 9.68 -11.14
N LYS A 96 1.61 8.50 -11.53
CA LYS A 96 2.00 7.21 -10.92
C LYS A 96 3.50 7.01 -11.19
N GLY A 97 4.34 7.31 -10.21
CA GLY A 97 5.76 6.93 -10.28
C GLY A 97 6.00 5.53 -9.71
N ASP A 98 7.27 5.22 -9.47
CA ASP A 98 7.69 3.89 -9.05
C ASP A 98 7.17 3.54 -7.65
N ILE A 99 7.00 2.23 -7.40
CA ILE A 99 6.70 1.70 -6.08
C ILE A 99 7.95 1.90 -5.22
N LEU A 100 7.80 2.60 -4.11
CA LEU A 100 8.85 2.66 -3.11
C LEU A 100 8.77 1.40 -2.25
N PHE A 101 9.87 0.66 -2.18
CA PHE A 101 10.04 -0.43 -1.23
C PHE A 101 11.46 -0.40 -0.68
N MET A 102 11.64 0.16 0.52
CA MET A 102 12.97 0.36 1.10
C MET A 102 12.95 0.41 2.64
N PRO A 103 14.09 0.26 3.32
CA PRO A 103 14.16 0.37 4.78
C PRO A 103 13.59 1.70 5.29
N LYS A 104 12.88 1.66 6.42
CA LYS A 104 12.20 2.83 6.98
C LYS A 104 13.14 4.01 7.21
N ASP A 105 14.32 3.77 7.78
CA ASP A 105 15.29 4.84 8.06
C ASP A 105 15.73 5.56 6.77
N GLU A 106 15.97 4.81 5.69
CA GLU A 106 16.31 5.41 4.39
C GLU A 106 15.13 6.18 3.78
N ALA A 107 13.91 5.66 3.90
CA ALA A 107 12.71 6.33 3.42
C ALA A 107 12.45 7.63 4.20
N CYS A 108 12.61 7.62 5.52
CA CYS A 108 12.53 8.80 6.38
C CYS A 108 13.55 9.86 5.96
N GLU A 109 14.81 9.48 5.72
CA GLU A 109 15.87 10.41 5.32
C GLU A 109 15.60 11.03 3.95
N ARG A 110 15.18 10.23 2.97
CA ARG A 110 15.02 10.68 1.57
C ARG A 110 13.70 11.39 1.30
N TYR A 111 12.60 10.86 1.85
CA TYR A 111 11.24 11.29 1.52
C TYR A 111 10.50 11.89 2.71
N GLY A 112 11.10 11.89 3.91
CA GLY A 112 10.51 12.55 5.08
C GLY A 112 9.29 11.85 5.66
N TYR A 113 9.16 10.53 5.46
CA TYR A 113 8.14 9.73 6.16
C TYR A 113 8.29 9.93 7.67
N ASP A 114 7.27 10.51 8.31
CA ASP A 114 7.34 10.95 9.70
C ASP A 114 5.94 10.93 10.32
N GLN A 115 5.87 10.89 11.65
CA GLN A 115 4.62 10.96 12.43
C GLN A 115 3.59 9.91 12.00
N GLY A 116 4.04 8.73 11.59
CA GLY A 116 3.16 7.60 11.30
C GLY A 116 2.37 7.18 12.53
N THR A 117 1.06 7.09 12.37
CA THR A 117 0.17 6.44 13.33
C THR A 117 -0.50 5.25 12.67
N ASP A 118 -0.48 4.12 13.37
CA ASP A 118 -1.15 2.90 12.96
C ASP A 118 -2.63 3.16 12.65
N ARG A 119 -3.08 2.54 11.57
CA ARG A 119 -4.46 2.53 11.13
C ARG A 119 -4.93 1.09 11.06
N GLU A 120 -5.91 0.79 11.91
CA GLU A 120 -6.62 -0.48 11.86
C GLU A 120 -7.30 -0.68 10.50
N TRP A 121 -7.44 -1.95 10.12
CA TRP A 121 -8.21 -2.33 8.96
C TRP A 121 -9.64 -1.79 9.04
N ASN A 122 -10.11 -1.20 7.94
CA ASN A 122 -11.49 -0.79 7.82
C ASN A 122 -12.00 -1.14 6.42
N PRO A 123 -12.85 -2.17 6.27
CA PRO A 123 -13.34 -2.61 4.96
C PRO A 123 -14.19 -1.55 4.25
N LYS A 124 -14.68 -0.52 4.97
CA LYS A 124 -15.42 0.60 4.38
C LYS A 124 -14.49 1.63 3.72
N GLU A 125 -13.23 1.69 4.10
CA GLU A 125 -12.22 2.55 3.48
C GLU A 125 -11.57 1.89 2.25
N CYS A 126 -11.72 0.58 2.08
CA CYS A 126 -11.28 -0.15 0.90
C CYS A 126 -12.23 0.06 -0.29
N ASP A 127 -11.72 0.62 -1.38
CA ASP A 127 -12.50 0.79 -2.60
C ASP A 127 -12.72 -0.56 -3.31
N ARG A 128 -13.96 -1.06 -3.29
CA ARG A 128 -14.36 -2.34 -3.90
C ARG A 128 -14.02 -2.46 -5.39
N GLY A 129 -14.10 -1.36 -6.13
CA GLY A 129 -13.80 -1.35 -7.56
C GLY A 129 -12.30 -1.47 -7.82
N VAL A 130 -11.49 -0.79 -7.02
CA VAL A 130 -10.02 -0.92 -7.08
C VAL A 130 -9.60 -2.32 -6.63
N LEU A 131 -10.18 -2.83 -5.54
CA LEU A 131 -9.91 -4.17 -5.06
C LEU A 131 -10.25 -5.23 -6.12
N ARG A 132 -11.43 -5.14 -6.77
CA ARG A 132 -11.79 -6.05 -7.86
C ARG A 132 -10.77 -6.04 -9.00
N LEU A 133 -10.38 -4.86 -9.48
CA LEU A 133 -9.38 -4.73 -10.54
C LEU A 133 -8.01 -5.30 -10.13
N THR A 134 -7.64 -5.12 -8.86
CA THR A 134 -6.40 -5.65 -8.30
C THR A 134 -6.45 -7.17 -8.25
N MET A 135 -7.54 -7.73 -7.74
CA MET A 135 -7.80 -9.17 -7.70
C MET A 135 -7.76 -9.79 -9.11
N ASP A 136 -8.40 -9.16 -10.10
CA ASP A 136 -8.39 -9.64 -11.48
C ASP A 136 -6.96 -9.68 -12.04
N THR A 137 -6.14 -8.67 -11.73
CA THR A 137 -4.73 -8.59 -12.15
C THR A 137 -3.87 -9.67 -11.49
N LEU A 138 -4.14 -9.98 -10.22
CA LEU A 138 -3.44 -11.01 -9.45
C LEU A 138 -4.00 -12.43 -9.67
N GLY A 139 -5.05 -12.59 -10.49
CA GLY A 139 -5.69 -13.88 -10.73
C GLY A 139 -6.49 -14.42 -9.53
N ILE A 140 -6.95 -13.54 -8.63
CA ILE A 140 -7.76 -13.89 -7.46
C ILE A 140 -9.24 -13.87 -7.88
N HIS A 141 -9.88 -15.04 -7.88
CA HIS A 141 -11.26 -15.21 -8.38
C HIS A 141 -12.35 -15.15 -7.29
N GLN A 142 -11.98 -14.71 -6.08
CA GLN A 142 -12.89 -14.61 -4.94
C GLN A 142 -13.92 -13.48 -5.12
N GLU A 143 -15.04 -13.58 -4.40
CA GLU A 143 -16.01 -12.48 -4.30
C GLU A 143 -15.43 -11.37 -3.39
N VAL A 144 -15.66 -10.10 -3.71
CA VAL A 144 -15.02 -8.96 -3.02
C VAL A 144 -15.52 -8.83 -1.60
N ASP A 145 -16.82 -8.91 -1.35
CA ASP A 145 -17.36 -8.78 0.01
C ASP A 145 -16.90 -9.96 0.88
N PHE A 146 -16.85 -11.18 0.33
CA PHE A 146 -16.27 -12.32 1.04
C PHE A 146 -14.78 -12.12 1.38
N LEU A 147 -13.99 -11.57 0.46
CA LEU A 147 -12.57 -11.27 0.71
C LEU A 147 -12.39 -10.16 1.76
N LEU A 148 -13.25 -9.14 1.77
CA LEU A 148 -13.22 -8.08 2.79
C LEU A 148 -13.59 -8.61 4.19
N GLU A 149 -14.53 -9.54 4.27
CA GLU A 149 -14.87 -10.26 5.51
C GLU A 149 -13.67 -11.08 5.99
N GLU A 150 -13.06 -11.87 5.12
CA GLU A 150 -11.88 -12.68 5.45
C GLU A 150 -10.72 -11.83 5.97
N ILE A 151 -10.37 -10.70 5.34
CA ILE A 151 -9.33 -9.79 5.85
C ILE A 151 -9.62 -9.35 7.29
N SER A 152 -10.89 -9.12 7.60
CA SER A 152 -11.30 -8.64 8.92
C SER A 152 -11.02 -9.67 10.00
N GLU A 153 -11.05 -10.96 9.68
CA GLU A 153 -10.70 -12.05 10.62
C GLU A 153 -9.20 -12.07 10.96
N TYR A 154 -8.32 -11.62 10.05
CA TYR A 154 -6.87 -11.55 10.29
C TYR A 154 -6.47 -10.31 11.10
N ASN A 155 -7.28 -9.25 11.11
CA ASN A 155 -6.99 -8.02 11.85
C ASN A 155 -7.42 -8.10 13.34
N ASP A 156 -8.22 -9.10 13.72
CA ASP A 156 -8.71 -9.31 15.10
C ASP A 156 -7.79 -10.23 15.96
N ILE A 157 -6.63 -10.62 15.43
CA ILE A 157 -5.64 -11.50 16.08
C ILE A 157 -4.45 -10.67 16.60
#